data_AF-A0A958EVR5-F1
#
_entry.id   AF-A0A958EVR5-F1
#
_cell.length_a   1.000
_cell.length_b   1.000
_cell.length_c   1.000
_cell.angle_alpha   90.00
_cell.angle_beta   90.00
_cell.angle_gamma   90.00
#
_symmetry.space_group_name_H-M   'P 1'
#
loop_
_entity.id
_entity.type
_entity.pdbx_description
1 polymer ?
#
loop_
_entity_poly.entity_id
_entity_poly.type
_entity_poly.pdbx_seq_one_letter_code
_entity_poly.pdbx_strand_id
1 'polypeptide(L)'
;MVAAGVRTVMMLLKKGCTPEGRELLAEKSGISESKLLSWVNMADLIRIRGIGGEYAELLHEAGVDTIKELRNRNPENLHSKIIGINNSYRRVRQLPTLKQVQSWVLLAKTTEPMVTY
;
A
#
# COMPACT_ATOMS: atom_id res chain seq x y z
N MET A 1 13.45 -11.12 -3.87
CA MET A 1 13.79 -9.80 -3.29
C MET A 1 15.14 -9.75 -2.56
N VAL A 2 15.49 -10.72 -1.70
CA VAL A 2 16.80 -10.72 -1.02
C VAL A 2 17.98 -10.71 -1.99
N ALA A 3 17.88 -11.47 -3.09
CA ALA A 3 18.88 -11.48 -4.18
C ALA A 3 19.00 -10.13 -4.93
N ALA A 4 17.92 -9.34 -4.98
CA ALA A 4 17.94 -7.96 -5.50
C ALA A 4 18.44 -6.93 -4.46
N GLY A 5 18.96 -7.41 -3.32
CA GLY A 5 19.44 -6.59 -2.23
C GLY A 5 18.33 -5.79 -1.55
N VAL A 6 17.10 -6.30 -1.51
CA VAL A 6 15.96 -5.72 -0.79
C VAL A 6 15.59 -6.64 0.37
N ARG A 7 15.82 -6.14 1.60
CA ARG A 7 15.60 -6.90 2.84
C ARG A 7 14.47 -6.35 3.70
N THR A 8 13.99 -5.14 3.42
CA THR A 8 12.93 -4.48 4.18
C THR A 8 11.95 -3.78 3.25
N VAL A 9 10.73 -3.55 3.72
CA VAL A 9 9.68 -2.79 3.01
C VAL A 9 10.15 -1.38 2.68
N MET A 10 10.82 -0.71 3.64
CA MET A 10 11.38 0.62 3.41
C MET A 10 12.47 0.62 2.31
N MET A 11 13.27 -0.44 2.23
CA MET A 11 14.29 -0.57 1.18
C MET A 11 13.65 -0.85 -0.18
N LEU A 12 12.54 -1.58 -0.23
CA LEU A 12 11.74 -1.73 -1.45
C LEU A 12 11.24 -0.37 -1.92
N LEU A 13 10.60 0.39 -1.03
CA LEU A 13 10.07 1.72 -1.36
C LEU A 13 11.17 2.64 -1.87
N LYS A 14 12.31 2.73 -1.17
CA LYS A 14 13.42 3.60 -1.58
C LYS A 14 14.02 3.25 -2.93
N LYS A 15 14.09 1.95 -3.27
CA LYS A 15 14.70 1.50 -4.54
C LYS A 15 13.70 1.48 -5.70
N GLY A 16 12.41 1.29 -5.42
CA GLY A 16 11.37 1.16 -6.42
C GLY A 16 10.43 2.36 -6.54
N CYS A 17 10.71 3.47 -5.84
CA CYS A 17 9.83 4.63 -5.89
C CYS A 17 9.78 5.29 -7.27
N THR A 18 10.79 5.14 -8.13
CA THR A 18 10.78 5.66 -9.51
C THR A 18 10.56 4.54 -10.55
N PRO A 19 10.08 4.86 -11.76
CA PRO A 19 9.98 3.91 -12.86
C PRO A 19 11.30 3.17 -13.13
N GLU A 20 12.41 3.88 -13.22
CA GLU A 20 13.74 3.32 -13.49
C GLU A 20 14.19 2.40 -12.36
N GLY A 21 13.87 2.77 -11.11
CA GLY A 21 14.15 1.94 -9.95
C GLY A 21 13.37 0.62 -9.99
N ARG A 22 12.11 0.63 -10.47
CA ARG A 22 11.30 -0.58 -10.64
C ARG A 22 11.80 -1.45 -11.77
N GLU A 23 12.21 -0.87 -12.88
CA GLU A 23 12.83 -1.60 -14.01
C GLU A 23 14.07 -2.38 -13.54
N LEU A 24 15.00 -1.71 -12.84
CA LEU A 24 16.19 -2.36 -12.28
C LEU A 24 15.86 -3.47 -11.26
N LEU A 25 14.80 -3.27 -10.47
CA LEU A 25 14.32 -4.30 -9.55
C LEU A 25 13.68 -5.47 -10.31
N ALA A 26 12.98 -5.21 -11.40
CA ALA A 26 12.36 -6.23 -12.24
C ALA A 26 13.42 -7.14 -12.84
N GLU A 27 14.46 -6.56 -13.46
CA GLU A 27 15.59 -7.29 -14.02
C GLU A 27 16.29 -8.18 -12.98
N LYS A 28 16.58 -7.61 -11.79
CA LYS A 28 17.32 -8.33 -10.74
C LYS A 28 16.50 -9.39 -10.01
N SER A 29 15.18 -9.23 -9.96
CA SER A 29 14.30 -10.10 -9.17
C SER A 29 13.49 -11.08 -10.02
N GLY A 30 13.40 -10.86 -11.34
CA GLY A 30 12.53 -11.60 -12.24
C GLY A 30 11.04 -11.33 -12.03
N ILE A 31 10.69 -10.22 -11.36
CA ILE A 31 9.31 -9.85 -11.02
C ILE A 31 8.85 -8.76 -11.99
N SER A 32 7.62 -8.85 -12.49
CA SER A 32 7.08 -7.82 -13.38
C SER A 32 7.03 -6.45 -12.71
N GLU A 33 7.28 -5.40 -13.49
CA GLU A 33 7.19 -4.01 -13.02
C GLU A 33 5.81 -3.68 -12.47
N SER A 34 4.74 -4.23 -13.06
CA SER A 34 3.37 -4.05 -12.56
C SER A 34 3.20 -4.54 -11.13
N LYS A 35 3.75 -5.72 -10.81
CA LYS A 35 3.68 -6.31 -9.48
C LYS A 35 4.57 -5.55 -8.50
N LEU A 36 5.74 -5.10 -8.95
CA LEU A 36 6.61 -4.23 -8.17
C LEU A 36 5.95 -2.90 -7.85
N LEU A 37 5.24 -2.29 -8.81
CA LEU A 37 4.50 -1.06 -8.59
C LEU A 37 3.45 -1.24 -7.49
N SER A 38 2.63 -2.30 -7.55
CA SER A 38 1.66 -2.60 -6.48
C SER A 38 2.34 -2.74 -5.11
N TRP A 39 3.47 -3.46 -5.03
CA TRP A 39 4.19 -3.64 -3.77
C TRP A 39 4.84 -2.36 -3.25
N VAL A 40 5.39 -1.53 -4.13
CA VAL A 40 5.97 -0.23 -3.79
C VAL A 40 4.88 0.73 -3.32
N ASN A 41 3.72 0.72 -3.96
CA ASN A 41 2.55 1.49 -3.56
C ASN A 41 2.03 1.10 -2.17
N MET A 42 1.90 -0.20 -1.91
CA MET A 42 1.61 -0.71 -0.56
C MET A 42 2.69 -0.31 0.44
N ALA A 43 3.98 -0.36 0.06
CA ALA A 43 5.08 0.07 0.91
C ALA A 43 5.00 1.56 1.25
N ASP A 44 4.51 2.40 0.34
CA ASP A 44 4.23 3.82 0.59
C ASP A 44 3.07 4.01 1.58
N LEU A 45 1.98 3.26 1.40
CA LEU A 45 0.82 3.26 2.33
C LEU A 45 1.21 2.86 3.76
N ILE A 46 2.11 1.88 3.93
CA ILE A 46 2.59 1.41 5.25
C ILE A 46 3.29 2.52 6.05
N ARG A 47 3.74 3.61 5.41
CA ARG A 47 4.30 4.78 6.12
C ARG A 47 3.26 5.50 6.97
N ILE A 48 1.97 5.34 6.65
CA ILE A 48 0.90 5.92 7.45
C ILE A 48 0.73 5.10 8.72
N ARG A 49 0.85 5.78 9.87
CA ARG A 49 0.75 5.12 11.18
C ARG A 49 -0.57 4.34 11.29
N GLY A 50 -0.46 3.06 11.64
CA GLY A 50 -1.59 2.17 11.80
C GLY A 50 -1.95 1.37 10.54
N ILE A 51 -1.27 1.60 9.41
CA ILE A 51 -1.36 0.75 8.22
C ILE A 51 -0.18 -0.24 8.24
N GLY A 52 -0.47 -1.51 8.54
CA GLY A 52 0.46 -2.62 8.37
C GLY A 52 0.35 -3.27 7.00
N GLY A 53 1.18 -4.27 6.72
CA GLY A 53 1.18 -4.98 5.42
C GLY A 53 -0.19 -5.55 5.03
N GLU A 54 -0.88 -6.21 5.96
CA GLU A 54 -2.20 -6.79 5.67
C GLU A 54 -3.27 -5.73 5.40
N TYR A 55 -3.19 -4.57 6.06
CA TYR A 55 -4.09 -3.44 5.79
C TYR A 55 -3.76 -2.74 4.48
N ALA A 56 -2.49 -2.64 4.10
CA ALA A 56 -2.10 -2.13 2.80
C ALA A 56 -2.61 -3.03 1.66
N GLU A 57 -2.56 -4.36 1.83
CA GLU A 57 -3.14 -5.31 0.88
C GLU A 57 -4.67 -5.17 0.81
N LEU A 58 -5.36 -5.03 1.95
CA LEU A 58 -6.80 -4.77 1.95
C LEU A 58 -7.18 -3.45 1.28
N LEU A 59 -6.37 -2.40 1.46
CA LEU A 59 -6.57 -1.12 0.79
C LEU A 59 -6.39 -1.26 -0.72
N HIS A 60 -5.35 -1.97 -1.16
CA HIS A 60 -5.12 -2.30 -2.57
C HIS A 60 -6.33 -3.02 -3.18
N GLU A 61 -6.82 -4.07 -2.52
CA GLU A 61 -8.03 -4.80 -2.95
C GLU A 61 -9.30 -3.91 -2.89
N ALA A 62 -9.33 -2.92 -1.99
CA ALA A 62 -10.38 -1.91 -1.96
C ALA A 62 -10.23 -0.84 -3.05
N GLY A 63 -9.25 -0.95 -3.94
CA GLY A 63 -8.93 0.00 -5.01
C GLY A 63 -8.26 1.27 -4.50
N VAL A 64 -7.49 1.17 -3.43
CA VAL A 64 -6.69 2.25 -2.86
C VAL A 64 -5.23 1.82 -2.89
N ASP A 65 -4.54 2.22 -3.93
CA ASP A 65 -3.14 1.85 -4.17
C ASP A 65 -2.21 2.92 -3.62
N THR A 66 -2.64 4.18 -3.59
CA THR A 66 -1.75 5.31 -3.34
C THR A 66 -2.20 6.18 -2.17
N ILE A 67 -1.24 6.89 -1.56
CA ILE A 67 -1.55 7.93 -0.56
C ILE A 67 -2.43 9.04 -1.16
N LYS A 68 -2.28 9.32 -2.47
CA LYS A 68 -3.10 10.31 -3.19
C LYS A 68 -4.56 9.87 -3.30
N GLU A 69 -4.82 8.59 -3.47
CA GLU A 69 -6.19 8.05 -3.48
C GLU A 69 -6.75 8.01 -2.06
N LEU A 70 -5.98 7.50 -1.10
CA LEU A 70 -6.44 7.35 0.29
C LEU A 70 -6.91 8.69 0.89
N ARG A 71 -6.16 9.78 0.67
CA ARG A 71 -6.52 11.11 1.21
C ARG A 71 -7.85 11.66 0.68
N ASN A 72 -8.31 11.15 -0.47
CA ASN A 72 -9.53 11.58 -1.15
C ASN A 72 -10.72 10.63 -0.90
N ARG A 73 -10.53 9.52 -0.16
CA ARG A 73 -11.61 8.58 0.15
C ARG A 73 -12.54 9.13 1.23
N ASN A 74 -13.83 8.80 1.11
CA ASN A 74 -14.77 8.89 2.21
C ASN A 74 -14.52 7.69 3.17
N PRO A 75 -14.24 7.93 4.47
CA PRO A 75 -13.91 6.87 5.42
C PRO A 75 -15.02 5.82 5.62
N GLU A 76 -16.29 6.23 5.66
CA GLU A 76 -17.43 5.35 5.90
C GLU A 76 -17.62 4.36 4.75
N ASN A 77 -17.53 4.86 3.52
CA ASN A 77 -17.61 4.05 2.30
C ASN A 77 -16.41 3.10 2.19
N LEU A 78 -15.20 3.59 2.48
CA LEU A 78 -14.00 2.78 2.45
C LEU A 78 -14.05 1.65 3.49
N HIS A 79 -14.45 1.96 4.73
CA HIS A 79 -14.61 0.97 5.78
C HIS A 79 -15.62 -0.13 5.39
N SER A 80 -16.77 0.27 4.84
CA SER A 80 -17.79 -0.67 4.37
C SER A 80 -17.27 -1.58 3.26
N LYS A 81 -16.48 -1.04 2.33
CA LYS A 81 -15.82 -1.81 1.26
C LYS A 81 -14.78 -2.80 1.80
N ILE A 82 -13.94 -2.37 2.77
CA ILE A 82 -12.95 -3.24 3.41
C ILE A 82 -13.61 -4.42 4.13
N ILE A 83 -14.71 -4.18 4.85
CA ILE A 83 -15.48 -5.24 5.51
C ILE A 83 -16.02 -6.23 4.46
N GLY A 84 -16.61 -5.73 3.37
CA GLY A 84 -17.12 -6.58 2.29
C GLY A 84 -16.04 -7.49 1.71
N ILE A 85 -14.86 -6.94 1.42
CA ILE A 85 -13.72 -7.70 0.89
C ILE A 85 -13.26 -8.76 1.89
N ASN A 86 -13.12 -8.40 3.16
CA ASN A 86 -12.64 -9.36 4.17
C ASN A 86 -13.66 -10.47 4.46
N ASN A 87 -14.96 -10.19 4.33
CA ASN A 87 -15.99 -11.22 4.46
C ASN A 87 -15.90 -12.26 3.33
N SER A 88 -15.55 -11.83 2.12
CA SER A 88 -15.39 -12.73 0.96
C SER A 88 -14.09 -13.52 0.99
N TYR A 89 -12.97 -12.89 1.37
CA TYR A 89 -11.63 -13.47 1.18
C TYR A 89 -10.83 -13.71 2.47
N ARG A 90 -11.33 -13.24 3.63
CA ARG A 90 -10.68 -13.35 4.96
C ARG A 90 -9.19 -13.03 4.95
N ARG A 91 -8.83 -11.84 4.43
CA ARG A 91 -7.46 -11.33 4.35
C ARG A 91 -6.85 -11.03 5.73
N VAL A 92 -7.64 -10.47 6.64
CA VAL A 92 -7.20 -10.15 8.01
C VAL A 92 -8.05 -10.86 9.05
N ARG A 93 -7.40 -11.19 10.16
CA ARG A 93 -8.06 -11.72 11.36
C ARG A 93 -8.83 -10.64 12.12
N GLN A 94 -8.30 -9.42 12.14
CA GLN A 94 -8.93 -8.27 12.79
C GLN A 94 -9.21 -7.18 11.77
N LEU A 95 -10.48 -6.82 11.64
CA LEU A 95 -10.92 -5.73 10.80
C LEU A 95 -10.55 -4.38 11.42
N PRO A 96 -10.16 -3.39 10.60
CA PRO A 96 -9.95 -2.04 11.12
C PRO A 96 -11.30 -1.43 11.53
N THR A 97 -11.29 -0.71 12.63
CA THR A 97 -12.43 0.11 13.07
C THR A 97 -12.60 1.33 12.16
N LEU A 98 -13.82 1.88 12.09
CA LEU A 98 -14.08 3.13 11.37
C LEU A 98 -13.14 4.27 11.81
N LYS A 99 -12.85 4.38 13.11
CA LYS A 99 -11.92 5.39 13.65
C LYS A 99 -10.50 5.23 13.10
N GLN A 100 -10.03 4.00 12.94
CA GLN A 100 -8.72 3.74 12.31
C GLN A 100 -8.73 4.19 10.85
N VAL A 101 -9.78 3.85 10.08
CA VAL A 101 -9.91 4.27 8.68
C VAL A 101 -9.96 5.80 8.56
N GLN A 102 -10.72 6.48 9.42
CA GLN A 102 -10.76 7.95 9.49
C GLN A 102 -9.36 8.54 9.78
N SER A 103 -8.62 7.94 10.71
CA SER A 103 -7.25 8.36 11.02
C SER A 103 -6.31 8.16 9.84
N TRP A 104 -6.42 7.06 9.10
CA TRP A 104 -5.61 6.81 7.91
C TRP A 104 -5.85 7.86 6.82
N VAL A 105 -7.11 8.18 6.53
CA VAL A 105 -7.49 9.22 5.55
C VAL A 105 -6.96 10.59 5.99
N LEU A 106 -7.06 10.92 7.28
CA LEU A 106 -6.54 12.19 7.81
C LEU A 106 -5.01 12.30 7.68
N LEU A 107 -4.28 11.26 8.07
CA LEU A 107 -2.82 11.22 7.97
C LEU A 107 -2.34 11.21 6.51
N ALA A 108 -3.10 10.57 5.60
CA ALA A 108 -2.80 10.59 4.17
C ALA A 108 -2.83 12.01 3.57
N LYS A 109 -3.63 12.93 4.14
CA LYS A 109 -3.68 14.34 3.70
C LYS A 109 -2.41 15.11 4.02
N THR A 110 -1.70 14.73 5.08
CA THR A 110 -0.45 15.40 5.52
C THR A 110 0.81 14.63 5.17
N THR A 111 0.69 13.47 4.51
CA THR A 111 1.83 12.64 4.13
C THR A 111 2.15 12.84 2.65
N GLU A 112 3.39 13.20 2.33
CA GLU A 112 3.86 13.30 0.95
C GLU A 112 4.09 11.89 0.35
N PRO A 113 3.49 11.57 -0.81
CA PRO A 113 3.72 10.31 -1.53
C PRO A 113 5.17 10.24 -2.00
N MET A 114 5.80 9.07 -1.86
CA MET A 114 7.17 8.87 -2.34
C MET A 114 7.23 8.33 -3.77
N VAL A 115 6.18 7.64 -4.23
CA VAL A 115 6.18 6.93 -5.52
C VAL A 115 5.90 7.88 -6.67
N THR A 116 6.75 7.81 -7.70
CA THR A 116 6.57 8.46 -9.00
C THR A 116 6.19 7.44 -10.07
N TYR A 117 5.49 7.91 -11.09
CA TYR A 117 4.81 7.13 -12.12
C TYR A 117 5.39 7.44 -13.49
#